data_AF-A0A6J6ETV7-F1
#
_entry.id   AF-A0A6J6ETV7-F1
#
_cell.length_a   1.000
_cell.length_b   1.000
_cell.length_c   1.000
_cell.angle_alpha   90.00
_cell.angle_beta   90.00
_cell.angle_gamma   90.00
#
_symmetry.space_group_name_H-M   'P 1'
#
loop_
_entity.id
_entity.type
_entity.pdbx_description
1 polymer ?
#
loop_
_entity_poly.entity_id
_entity_poly.type
_entity_poly.pdbx_seq_one_letter_code
_entity_poly.pdbx_strand_id
1 'polypeptide(L)'
;MTLGFVLVAMGSYWPTLKTNMNLSDGTAVVIYSVSAIFVIFAVLLGCLLLRISVRGIADAPNELLDERQIKIRDTSFRYAYYALGYLILALLILMIYAPDLKLFEPEGNDGSYLIISILFACSSLPSMVLAWRERDI
;
A
#
# COMPACT_ATOMS: atom_id res chain seq x y z
N MET A 1 3.15 -0.58 -7.92
CA MET A 1 2.28 -0.75 -6.73
C MET A 1 2.90 -0.21 -5.46
N THR A 2 4.14 -0.57 -5.15
CA THR A 2 4.94 0.07 -4.10
C THR A 2 4.98 1.59 -4.19
N LEU A 3 5.21 2.15 -5.40
CA LEU A 3 5.16 3.60 -5.61
C LEU A 3 3.80 4.24 -5.25
N GLY A 4 2.69 3.54 -5.53
CA GLY A 4 1.36 4.02 -5.18
C GLY A 4 1.17 4.13 -3.67
N PHE A 5 1.66 3.15 -2.90
CA PHE A 5 1.61 3.19 -1.45
C PHE A 5 2.48 4.31 -0.86
N VAL A 6 3.66 4.53 -1.43
CA VAL A 6 4.52 5.65 -1.03
C VAL A 6 3.81 6.99 -1.28
N LEU A 7 3.20 7.16 -2.44
CA LEU A 7 2.45 8.37 -2.78
C LEU A 7 1.23 8.59 -1.86
N VAL A 8 0.50 7.52 -1.52
CA VAL A 8 -0.59 7.60 -0.53
C VAL A 8 0.00 8.05 0.82
N ALA A 9 1.04 7.40 1.32
CA ALA A 9 1.65 7.73 2.61
C ALA A 9 2.19 9.17 2.67
N MET A 10 2.73 9.69 1.56
CA MET A 10 3.17 11.09 1.46
C MET A 10 2.02 12.10 1.64
N GLY A 11 0.77 11.68 1.45
CA GLY A 11 -0.41 12.50 1.75
C GLY A 11 -0.44 13.02 3.18
N SER A 12 0.19 12.31 4.13
CA SER A 12 0.25 12.76 5.53
C SER A 12 1.09 14.03 5.73
N TYR A 13 1.96 14.37 4.78
CA TYR A 13 2.75 15.61 4.81
C TYR A 13 2.03 16.80 4.16
N TRP A 14 0.75 16.64 3.77
CA TRP A 14 -0.03 17.73 3.18
C TRP A 14 -0.05 19.02 4.02
N PRO A 15 -0.23 18.98 5.37
CA PRO A 15 -0.20 20.19 6.18
C PRO A 15 1.12 20.95 6.04
N THR A 16 2.25 20.23 6.01
CA THR A 16 3.59 20.78 5.81
C THR A 16 3.77 21.40 4.42
N LEU A 17 3.24 20.73 3.38
CA LEU A 17 3.32 21.25 2.01
C LEU A 17 2.49 22.53 1.85
N LYS A 18 1.29 22.58 2.44
CA LYS A 18 0.42 23.76 2.42
C LYS A 18 1.12 24.97 3.03
N THR A 19 1.76 24.81 4.19
CA THR A 19 2.46 25.90 4.89
C THR A 19 3.69 26.38 4.14
N ASN A 20 4.54 25.47 3.65
CA ASN A 20 5.76 25.83 2.91
C ASN A 20 5.48 26.54 1.58
N MET A 21 4.39 26.18 0.90
CA MET A 21 4.03 26.76 -0.40
C MET A 21 3.18 28.04 -0.29
N ASN A 22 2.84 28.47 0.93
CA ASN A 22 2.03 29.66 1.23
C ASN A 22 0.75 29.75 0.36
N LEU A 23 0.05 28.62 0.20
CA LEU A 23 -1.10 28.51 -0.70
C LEU A 23 -2.35 29.14 -0.08
N SER A 24 -3.09 29.93 -0.87
CA SER A 24 -4.44 30.37 -0.51
C SER A 24 -5.38 29.18 -0.28
N ASP A 25 -6.34 29.28 0.64
CA ASP A 25 -7.22 28.17 1.00
C ASP A 25 -7.95 27.55 -0.20
N GLY A 26 -8.45 28.36 -1.16
CA GLY A 26 -9.12 27.86 -2.36
C GLY A 26 -8.21 27.01 -3.25
N THR A 27 -7.02 27.51 -3.57
CA THR A 27 -6.03 26.79 -4.41
C THR A 27 -5.53 25.51 -3.73
N ALA A 28 -5.33 25.55 -2.40
CA ALA A 28 -4.91 24.37 -1.64
C ALA A 28 -5.93 23.23 -1.74
N VAL A 29 -7.22 23.53 -1.60
CA VAL A 29 -8.29 22.51 -1.71
C VAL A 29 -8.34 21.90 -3.11
N VAL A 30 -8.16 22.70 -4.16
CA VAL A 30 -8.15 22.19 -5.55
C VAL A 30 -6.95 21.26 -5.78
N ILE A 31 -5.74 21.66 -5.39
CA ILE A 31 -4.54 20.82 -5.56
C ILE A 31 -4.68 19.52 -4.76
N TYR A 32 -5.15 19.62 -3.52
CA TYR A 32 -5.35 18.46 -2.66
C TYR A 32 -6.35 17.47 -3.26
N SER A 33 -7.53 17.95 -3.66
CA SER A 33 -8.57 17.09 -4.19
C SER A 33 -8.16 16.41 -5.49
N VAL A 34 -7.56 17.14 -6.43
CA VAL A 34 -7.08 16.58 -7.70
C VAL A 34 -5.99 15.53 -7.47
N SER A 35 -5.00 15.83 -6.62
CA SER A 35 -3.91 14.89 -6.33
C SER A 35 -4.41 13.66 -5.56
N ALA A 36 -5.27 13.84 -4.56
CA ALA A 36 -5.86 12.74 -3.79
C ALA A 36 -6.68 11.80 -4.69
N ILE A 37 -7.55 12.36 -5.54
CA ILE A 37 -8.34 11.58 -6.50
C ILE A 37 -7.41 10.79 -7.42
N PHE A 38 -6.42 11.46 -8.04
CA PHE A 38 -5.49 10.80 -8.96
C PHE A 38 -4.74 9.64 -8.29
N VAL A 39 -4.19 9.85 -7.09
CA VAL A 39 -3.45 8.82 -6.35
C VAL A 39 -4.37 7.66 -5.97
N ILE A 40 -5.57 7.93 -5.45
CA ILE A 40 -6.54 6.88 -5.09
C ILE A 40 -6.90 6.05 -6.33
N PHE A 41 -7.22 6.68 -7.46
CA PHE A 41 -7.51 5.96 -8.70
C PHE A 41 -6.32 5.14 -9.19
N ALA A 42 -5.10 5.70 -9.14
CA ALA A 42 -3.90 4.97 -9.54
C ALA A 42 -3.64 3.74 -8.66
N VAL A 43 -3.83 3.85 -7.35
CA VAL A 43 -3.70 2.71 -6.42
C VAL A 43 -4.79 1.67 -6.66
N LEU A 44 -6.05 2.09 -6.76
CA LEU A 44 -7.17 1.18 -7.00
C LEU A 44 -7.02 0.44 -8.33
N LEU A 45 -6.70 1.15 -9.40
CA LEU A 45 -6.48 0.55 -10.72
C LEU A 45 -5.32 -0.44 -10.68
N GLY A 46 -4.21 -0.08 -10.04
CA GLY A 46 -3.09 -1.00 -9.88
C GLY A 46 -3.44 -2.25 -9.07
N CYS A 47 -4.21 -2.12 -7.99
CA CYS A 47 -4.69 -3.26 -7.20
C CYS A 47 -5.61 -4.18 -8.01
N LEU A 48 -6.48 -3.61 -8.83
CA LEU A 48 -7.36 -4.37 -9.72
C LEU A 48 -6.57 -5.08 -10.82
N LEU A 49 -5.63 -4.40 -11.46
CA LEU A 49 -4.76 -4.98 -12.48
C LEU A 49 -3.93 -6.12 -11.92
N LEU A 50 -3.34 -5.96 -10.74
CA LEU A 50 -2.64 -7.03 -10.04
C LEU A 50 -3.54 -8.24 -9.83
N ARG A 51 -4.77 -8.02 -9.34
CA ARG A 51 -5.73 -9.12 -9.13
C ARG A 51 -6.04 -9.83 -10.43
N ILE A 52 -6.30 -9.08 -11.52
CA ILE A 52 -6.57 -9.67 -12.83
C ILE A 52 -5.38 -10.54 -13.29
N SER A 53 -4.15 -10.03 -13.16
CA SER A 53 -2.94 -10.76 -13.57
C SER A 53 -2.76 -12.08 -12.81
N VAL A 54 -3.01 -12.11 -11.51
CA VAL A 54 -2.77 -13.33 -10.70
C VAL A 54 -3.99 -14.24 -10.56
N ARG A 55 -5.18 -13.79 -10.97
CA ARG A 55 -6.45 -14.51 -10.75
C ARG A 55 -6.43 -15.94 -11.29
N GLY A 56 -5.76 -16.17 -12.41
CA GLY A 56 -5.66 -17.49 -13.04
C GLY A 56 -4.96 -18.55 -12.18
N ILE A 57 -4.12 -18.14 -11.22
CA ILE A 57 -3.42 -19.05 -10.31
C ILE A 57 -3.94 -18.88 -8.88
N ALA A 58 -4.19 -17.64 -8.46
CA ALA A 58 -4.62 -17.31 -7.09
C ALA A 58 -6.02 -17.85 -6.77
N ASP A 59 -6.97 -17.71 -7.70
CA ASP A 59 -8.38 -18.02 -7.47
C ASP A 59 -8.84 -19.31 -8.16
N ALA A 60 -7.96 -19.97 -8.94
CA ALA A 60 -8.30 -21.20 -9.63
C ALA A 60 -8.36 -22.41 -8.67
N PRO A 61 -9.33 -23.32 -8.85
CA PRO A 61 -9.40 -24.55 -8.09
C PRO A 61 -8.19 -25.45 -8.39
N ASN A 62 -7.76 -26.21 -7.38
CA ASN A 62 -6.54 -27.03 -7.46
C ASN A 62 -6.58 -28.07 -8.59
N GLU A 63 -7.77 -28.55 -8.97
CA GLU A 63 -7.95 -29.53 -10.05
C GLU A 63 -7.54 -28.98 -11.43
N LEU A 64 -7.54 -27.65 -11.59
CA LEU A 64 -7.15 -26.97 -12.82
C LEU A 64 -5.70 -26.47 -12.81
N LEU A 65 -5.00 -26.67 -11.70
CA LEU A 65 -3.64 -26.17 -11.49
C LEU A 65 -2.65 -27.32 -11.44
N ASP A 66 -1.49 -27.10 -12.05
CA ASP A 66 -0.38 -28.03 -11.93
C ASP A 66 0.17 -28.03 -10.49
N GLU A 67 0.75 -29.16 -10.07
CA GLU A 67 1.40 -29.32 -8.75
C GLU A 67 2.45 -28.23 -8.48
N ARG A 68 3.17 -27.79 -9.53
CA ARG A 68 4.12 -26.66 -9.44
C ARG A 68 3.40 -25.37 -9.07
N GLN A 69 2.29 -25.05 -9.73
CA GLN A 69 1.53 -23.81 -9.53
C GLN A 69 0.91 -23.77 -8.14
N ILE A 70 0.36 -24.91 -7.67
CA ILE A 70 -0.16 -25.05 -6.30
C ILE A 70 0.95 -24.75 -5.28
N LYS A 71 2.12 -25.38 -5.44
CA LYS A 71 3.26 -25.16 -4.54
C LYS A 71 3.74 -23.70 -4.55
N ILE A 72 3.80 -23.06 -5.72
CA ILE A 72 4.19 -21.65 -5.83
C ILE A 72 3.16 -20.76 -5.13
N ARG A 73 1.87 -20.97 -5.38
CA ARG A 73 0.78 -20.19 -4.75
C ARG A 73 0.83 -20.29 -3.24
N ASP A 74 0.86 -21.50 -2.69
CA ASP A 74 0.80 -21.73 -1.26
C ASP A 74 2.05 -21.19 -0.54
N THR A 75 3.23 -21.37 -1.14
CA THR A 75 4.46 -20.77 -0.60
C THR A 75 4.44 -19.24 -0.71
N SER A 76 3.83 -18.68 -1.76
CA SER A 76 3.72 -17.23 -1.94
C SER A 76 2.79 -16.62 -0.91
N PHE A 77 1.64 -17.24 -0.64
CA PHE A 77 0.76 -16.80 0.44
C PHE A 77 1.44 -16.89 1.80
N ARG A 78 2.18 -17.97 2.08
CA ARG A 78 2.95 -18.09 3.32
C ARG A 78 3.97 -16.95 3.47
N TYR A 79 4.75 -16.66 2.43
CA TYR A 79 5.70 -15.55 2.47
C TYR A 79 5.03 -14.18 2.58
N ALA A 80 3.87 -14.00 1.94
CA ALA A 80 3.07 -12.79 2.08
C ALA A 80 2.65 -12.56 3.54
N TYR A 81 2.15 -13.59 4.23
CA TYR A 81 1.78 -13.48 5.64
C TYR A 81 2.99 -13.25 6.56
N TYR A 82 4.16 -13.82 6.25
CA TYR A 82 5.38 -13.50 6.99
C TYR A 82 5.80 -12.04 6.80
N ALA A 83 5.82 -11.55 5.56
CA ALA A 83 6.12 -10.15 5.28
C ALA A 83 5.12 -9.21 5.95
N LEU A 84 3.83 -9.55 5.96
CA LEU A 84 2.79 -8.80 6.66
C LEU A 84 3.01 -8.81 8.18
N GLY A 85 3.41 -9.94 8.76
CA GLY A 85 3.79 -10.03 10.17
C GLY A 85 4.95 -9.10 10.53
N TYR A 86 6.02 -9.10 9.72
CA TYR A 86 7.14 -8.17 9.91
C TYR A 86 6.73 -6.71 9.74
N LEU A 87 5.84 -6.41 8.78
CA LEU A 87 5.33 -5.07 8.55
C LEU A 87 4.51 -4.57 9.75
N ILE A 88 3.63 -5.41 10.30
CA ILE A 88 2.86 -5.07 11.51
C ILE A 88 3.79 -4.88 12.71
N LEU A 89 4.80 -5.75 12.87
CA LEU A 89 5.78 -5.61 13.95
C LEU A 89 6.55 -4.29 13.84
N ALA A 90 6.99 -3.91 12.63
CA ALA A 90 7.63 -2.63 12.39
C ALA A 90 6.69 -1.45 12.70
N LEU A 91 5.40 -1.56 12.35
CA LEU A 91 4.40 -0.55 12.67
C LEU A 91 4.15 -0.42 14.17
N LEU A 92 4.14 -1.55 14.91
CA LEU A 92 4.01 -1.54 16.38
C LEU A 92 5.21 -0.87 17.04
N ILE A 93 6.42 -1.21 16.60
CA ILE A 93 7.65 -0.53 17.07
C ILE A 93 7.55 0.97 16.77
N LEU A 94 7.16 1.33 15.55
CA LEU A 94 6.97 2.72 15.17
C LEU A 94 5.95 3.40 16.08
N MET A 95 4.80 2.78 16.36
CA MET A 95 3.78 3.37 17.23
C MET A 95 4.26 3.56 18.68
N ILE A 96 5.14 2.69 19.17
CA ILE A 96 5.72 2.80 20.52
C ILE A 96 6.71 3.97 20.61
N TYR A 97 7.61 4.11 19.62
CA TYR A 97 8.70 5.10 19.68
C TYR A 97 8.40 6.42 18.95
N ALA A 98 7.40 6.46 18.07
CA ALA A 98 7.05 7.64 17.30
C ALA A 98 6.67 8.87 18.14
N PRO A 99 5.97 8.74 19.29
CA PRO A 99 5.68 9.88 20.16
C PRO A 99 6.94 10.52 20.73
N ASP A 100 7.89 9.71 21.21
CA ASP A 100 9.17 10.19 21.78
C ASP A 100 10.02 10.90 20.71
N LEU A 101 9.95 10.41 19.47
CA LEU A 101 10.64 10.96 18.31
C LEU A 101 9.86 12.10 17.62
N LYS A 102 8.66 12.44 18.11
CA LYS A 102 7.77 13.45 17.52
C LYS A 102 7.53 13.27 16.02
N LEU A 103 7.38 12.01 15.58
CA LEU A 103 7.23 11.68 14.15
C LEU A 103 5.84 12.00 13.59
N PHE A 104 4.83 12.06 14.46
CA PHE A 104 3.45 12.37 14.10
C PHE A 104 2.95 13.56 14.90
N GLU A 105 2.66 14.67 14.22
CA GLU A 105 2.19 15.92 14.81
C GLU A 105 1.10 16.54 13.91
N PRO A 106 0.10 17.23 14.50
CA PRO A 106 -0.94 17.92 13.73
C PRO A 106 -0.38 18.96 12.76
N GLU A 107 0.71 19.64 13.16
CA GLU A 107 1.48 20.56 12.34
C GLU A 107 2.69 19.83 11.76
N GLY A 108 2.48 19.01 10.74
CA GLY A 108 3.58 18.26 10.14
C GLY A 108 3.11 17.07 9.34
N ASN A 109 3.24 15.91 9.99
CA ASN A 109 2.88 14.59 9.51
C ASN A 109 1.77 14.03 10.40
N ASP A 110 0.55 13.97 9.88
CA ASP A 110 -0.60 13.52 10.66
C ASP A 110 -0.69 11.99 10.81
N GLY A 111 0.12 11.24 10.06
CA GLY A 111 0.15 9.77 10.02
C GLY A 111 -1.11 9.09 9.46
N SER A 112 -2.18 9.83 9.15
CA SER A 112 -3.47 9.27 8.77
C SER A 112 -3.41 8.52 7.44
N TYR A 113 -2.75 9.12 6.45
CA TYR A 113 -2.52 8.55 5.12
C TYR A 113 -1.50 7.41 5.13
N LEU A 114 -0.57 7.40 6.09
CA LEU A 114 0.33 6.26 6.30
C LEU A 114 -0.44 5.00 6.69
N ILE A 115 -1.44 5.12 7.57
CA ILE A 115 -2.32 3.99 7.92
C ILE A 115 -3.14 3.52 6.72
N ILE A 116 -3.71 4.45 5.94
CA ILE A 116 -4.47 4.11 4.72
C ILE A 116 -3.59 3.36 3.72
N SER A 117 -2.35 3.82 3.53
CA SER A 117 -1.36 3.16 2.67
C SER A 117 -1.06 1.73 3.12
N ILE A 118 -0.93 1.52 4.43
CA ILE A 118 -0.71 0.20 5.01
C ILE A 118 -1.90 -0.74 4.77
N LEU A 119 -3.14 -0.24 4.89
CA LEU A 119 -4.32 -1.06 4.58
C LEU A 119 -4.34 -1.51 3.11
N PHE A 120 -3.99 -0.61 2.18
CA PHE A 120 -3.83 -0.99 0.77
C PHE A 120 -2.72 -2.02 0.57
N ALA A 121 -1.57 -1.84 1.23
CA ALA A 121 -0.49 -2.82 1.21
C ALA A 121 -0.97 -4.18 1.70
N CYS A 122 -1.60 -4.26 2.88
CA CYS A 122 -2.14 -5.50 3.45
C CYS A 122 -3.12 -6.21 2.49
N SER A 123 -3.98 -5.45 1.80
CA SER A 123 -4.98 -6.01 0.88
C SER A 123 -4.39 -6.61 -0.41
N SER A 124 -3.21 -6.15 -0.82
CA SER A 124 -2.62 -6.45 -2.13
C SER A 124 -1.32 -7.27 -2.05
N LEU A 125 -0.73 -7.37 -0.85
CA LEU A 125 0.56 -8.03 -0.63
C LEU A 125 0.58 -9.51 -1.06
N PRO A 126 -0.46 -10.34 -0.83
CA PRO A 126 -0.49 -11.71 -1.35
C PRO A 126 -0.41 -11.76 -2.88
N SER A 127 -1.16 -10.90 -3.56
CA SER A 127 -1.14 -10.79 -5.03
C SER A 127 0.19 -10.26 -5.55
N MET A 128 0.82 -9.32 -4.84
CA MET A 128 2.15 -8.80 -5.19
C MET A 128 3.23 -9.87 -5.08
N VAL A 129 3.27 -10.60 -3.97
CA VAL A 129 4.27 -11.66 -3.73
C VAL A 129 4.10 -12.79 -4.76
N LEU A 130 2.87 -13.14 -5.08
CA LEU A 130 2.59 -14.13 -6.13
C LEU A 130 3.06 -13.63 -7.51
N ALA A 131 2.73 -12.39 -7.87
CA ALA A 131 3.16 -11.78 -9.14
C ALA A 131 4.69 -11.64 -9.27
N TRP A 132 5.41 -11.48 -8.16
CA TRP A 132 6.87 -11.42 -8.17
C TRP A 132 7.54 -12.79 -8.30
N ARG A 133 6.85 -13.86 -7.91
CA ARG A 133 7.42 -15.22 -7.86
C ARG A 133 7.04 -16.06 -9.06
N GLU A 134 5.89 -15.83 -9.66
CA GLU A 134 5.52 -16.48 -10.90
C GLU A 134 6.17 -15.77 -12.09
N ARG A 135 6.94 -16.52 -12.88
CA ARG A 135 7.68 -15.98 -14.04
C ARG A 135 6.92 -16.11 -15.35
N ASP A 136 5.86 -16.91 -15.37
CA ASP A 136 5.13 -17.34 -16.55
C ASP A 136 3.67 -16.82 -16.56
N ILE A 137 3.44 -15.58 -16.07
CA ILE A 137 2.12 -14.90 -16.15
C ILE A 137 1.99 -14.16 -17.48
#